data_AF-A0A9E7ZK67-F1
#
_entry.id   AF-A0A9E7ZK67-F1
#
_cell.length_a   1.000
_cell.length_b   1.000
_cell.length_c   1.000
_cell.angle_alpha   90.00
_cell.angle_beta   90.00
_cell.angle_gamma   90.00
#
_symmetry.space_group_name_H-M   'P 1'
#
loop_
_entity.id
_entity.type
_entity.pdbx_description
1 polymer ?
#
loop_
_entity_poly.entity_id
_entity_poly.type
_entity_poly.pdbx_seq_one_letter_code
_entity_poly.pdbx_strand_id
1 'polypeptide(L)'
;MGTAAGFRDVEPLHELIDPPLDRLGEPLTFKACINAHGMYETMRFVLRLSPKNHEIMNSIEFGIRDFNDLTNEQIQCYSTYLHETVHWWQHVGSTSGLVLSLSYLAQTHSSLGELKNVLSQFGPKKSLKRFADEMLMNEGESAQSKLKSANISVNNALDVEYYKAFAMSPVSTAKWLGEQVHFECVGHGYSVAYGQLVGMIAKSVDPDFAVLPGGSHWDDNFLRLRNQKALGFYWGSPIRVPPLGIHAVYEGQARFIQLQFLNATRLNSPSVDDWRQWGYFEGIYVEAFDTFLNLTESAWPDTISDPIVSLFLLVCDLSINPSRGFPLEIEKFENFIDDVDVGIRFFKLSDAVRRNPDLKNSIKNHSREEYVNLSEKLAEAAKIDSPIKALETVLGWGEQIPGLKGLMEEHSKFEYNAENLPIRVLFSHFIAFARDKFRRPEFFCWPAAWLVGNPVGADVAALWLRHLSLFTDRGDKPGVYPRIWPDRDPAAVQETFETFYQSMALYNLTRQWILFDGPFKCNFEWLAEKYSQEQADSWASSVFKQVFGVDITDFSCY
;
A
#
# COMPACT_ATOMS: atom_id res chain seq x y z
N MET A 1 4.90 17.25 57.18
CA MET A 1 3.82 17.90 56.40
C MET A 1 4.41 18.26 55.05
N GLY A 2 4.28 17.36 54.09
CA GLY A 2 4.78 17.53 52.73
C GLY A 2 3.71 18.16 51.86
N THR A 3 4.09 19.19 51.12
CA THR A 3 3.27 19.88 50.12
C THR A 3 3.37 19.16 48.78
N ALA A 4 2.21 18.84 48.22
CA ALA A 4 2.00 18.21 46.92
C ALA A 4 2.61 19.02 45.77
N ALA A 5 3.37 18.35 44.89
CA ALA A 5 3.70 18.86 43.57
C ALA A 5 2.65 18.32 42.58
N GLY A 6 1.98 19.25 41.90
CA GLY A 6 0.81 18.98 41.07
C GLY A 6 1.12 18.16 39.82
N PHE A 7 0.25 17.19 39.58
CA PHE A 7 0.00 16.58 38.29
C PHE A 7 -0.42 17.66 37.28
N ARG A 8 0.06 17.58 36.04
CA ARG A 8 -0.51 18.34 34.92
C ARG A 8 -1.11 17.35 33.93
N ASP A 9 -2.41 17.46 33.76
CA ASP A 9 -3.16 16.91 32.64
C ASP A 9 -2.60 17.48 31.32
N VAL A 10 -2.48 16.62 30.32
CA VAL A 10 -2.17 17.02 28.94
C VAL A 10 -3.44 16.77 28.13
N GLU A 11 -4.09 17.83 27.66
CA GLU A 11 -5.25 17.74 26.77
C GLU A 11 -4.80 17.34 25.35
N PRO A 12 -5.46 16.37 24.69
CA PRO A 12 -5.26 16.08 23.27
C PRO A 12 -5.77 17.24 22.39
N LEU A 13 -4.98 17.63 21.38
CA LEU A 13 -5.37 18.64 20.39
C LEU A 13 -5.96 17.94 19.15
N HIS A 14 -7.28 18.01 18.97
CA HIS A 14 -8.05 17.31 17.92
C HIS A 14 -7.74 17.75 16.47
N GLU A 15 -7.07 18.88 16.24
CA GLU A 15 -6.76 19.38 14.89
C GLU A 15 -5.62 18.60 14.17
N LEU A 16 -5.15 17.48 14.73
CA LEU A 16 -3.86 16.83 14.40
C LEU A 16 -3.96 15.35 13.97
N ILE A 17 -5.17 14.80 13.75
CA ILE A 17 -5.39 13.34 13.62
C ILE A 17 -5.94 12.92 12.25
N ASP A 18 -6.55 13.81 11.47
CA ASP A 18 -7.27 13.41 10.26
C ASP A 18 -6.54 13.80 8.95
N PRO A 19 -6.14 12.85 8.11
CA PRO A 19 -5.93 13.14 6.69
C PRO A 19 -7.29 13.27 5.98
N PRO A 20 -7.52 14.33 5.19
CA PRO A 20 -8.73 14.45 4.38
C PRO A 20 -8.79 13.35 3.31
N LEU A 21 -9.93 12.66 3.24
CA LEU A 21 -10.34 11.83 2.10
C LEU A 21 -10.43 12.70 0.85
N ASP A 22 -9.63 12.41 -0.18
CA ASP A 22 -9.70 13.17 -1.44
C ASP A 22 -10.10 12.32 -2.65
N ARG A 23 -11.07 12.86 -3.40
CA ARG A 23 -11.68 12.27 -4.60
C ARG A 23 -10.86 12.70 -5.80
N LEU A 24 -10.35 11.73 -6.57
CA LEU A 24 -9.82 11.87 -7.93
C LEU A 24 -9.37 13.29 -8.33
N GLY A 25 -8.20 13.72 -7.87
CA GLY A 25 -7.71 15.05 -8.29
C GLY A 25 -6.36 15.47 -7.75
N GLU A 26 -6.02 15.16 -6.51
CA GLU A 26 -4.77 15.62 -5.90
C GLU A 26 -3.87 14.44 -5.49
N PRO A 27 -2.56 14.48 -5.79
CA PRO A 27 -1.62 13.62 -5.06
C PRO A 27 -1.73 13.97 -3.57
N LEU A 28 -1.60 12.98 -2.69
CA LEU A 28 -1.52 13.15 -1.23
C LEU A 28 -0.41 14.18 -0.90
N THR A 29 -0.73 15.46 -0.86
CA THR A 29 0.23 16.53 -0.59
C THR A 29 -0.04 17.08 0.78
N PHE A 30 0.95 17.01 1.68
CA PHE A 30 1.18 18.12 2.59
C PHE A 30 2.68 18.38 2.81
N LYS A 31 2.95 19.68 2.94
CA LYS A 31 4.18 20.32 3.44
C LYS A 31 4.70 19.55 4.66
N ALA A 32 6.02 19.59 4.92
CA ALA A 32 6.66 19.03 6.11
C ALA A 32 5.67 18.98 7.28
N CYS A 33 5.40 17.78 7.79
CA CYS A 33 4.33 17.41 8.73
C CYS A 33 4.11 18.43 9.88
N ILE A 34 3.47 19.57 9.60
CA ILE A 34 3.12 20.62 10.56
C ILE A 34 1.71 20.38 11.11
N ASN A 35 0.86 19.69 10.34
CA ASN A 35 -0.54 19.39 10.69
C ASN A 35 -0.80 17.90 11.00
N ALA A 36 0.21 17.04 10.90
CA ALA A 36 0.15 15.61 11.22
C ALA A 36 1.51 15.16 11.79
N HIS A 37 1.54 14.24 12.75
CA HIS A 37 2.80 13.82 13.40
C HIS A 37 3.62 12.83 12.56
N GLY A 38 2.98 12.09 11.65
CA GLY A 38 3.59 11.18 10.68
C GLY A 38 2.66 10.99 9.47
N MET A 39 3.21 10.52 8.34
CA MET A 39 2.45 10.14 7.16
C MET A 39 3.28 9.24 6.23
N TYR A 40 2.75 8.09 5.82
CA TYR A 40 3.28 7.31 4.70
C TYR A 40 2.57 7.65 3.38
N GLU A 41 3.31 8.12 2.37
CA GLU A 41 2.74 8.50 1.08
C GLU A 41 2.84 7.38 0.05
N THR A 42 1.71 6.76 -0.28
CA THR A 42 1.64 5.50 -1.05
C THR A 42 2.07 5.61 -2.51
N MET A 43 1.93 6.79 -3.13
CA MET A 43 2.35 7.04 -4.52
C MET A 43 3.79 7.54 -4.64
N ARG A 44 4.38 8.00 -3.53
CA ARG A 44 5.75 8.52 -3.48
C ARG A 44 6.71 7.60 -2.72
N PHE A 45 6.19 6.64 -1.96
CA PHE A 45 6.95 5.66 -1.18
C PHE A 45 7.84 6.32 -0.12
N VAL A 46 7.30 7.34 0.56
CA VAL A 46 8.02 8.13 1.57
C VAL A 46 7.34 8.02 2.91
N LEU A 47 8.13 7.73 3.94
CA LEU A 47 7.72 7.93 5.32
C LEU A 47 8.07 9.37 5.72
N ARG A 48 7.09 10.14 6.17
CA ARG A 48 7.27 11.50 6.66
C ARG A 48 6.98 11.58 8.15
N LEU A 49 7.79 12.33 8.89
CA LEU A 49 7.56 12.62 10.30
C LEU A 49 7.59 14.13 10.53
N SER A 50 6.89 14.60 11.55
CA SER A 50 7.02 16.00 11.96
C SER A 50 8.48 16.33 12.34
N PRO A 51 8.95 17.58 12.15
CA PRO A 51 10.31 17.98 12.54
C PRO A 51 10.63 17.68 14.00
N LYS A 52 9.64 17.82 14.88
CA LYS A 52 9.74 17.49 16.31
C LYS A 52 9.95 15.98 16.53
N ASN A 53 9.22 15.13 15.81
CA ASN A 53 9.43 13.69 15.87
C ASN A 53 10.81 13.30 15.36
N HIS A 54 11.33 13.96 14.31
CA HIS A 54 12.71 13.74 13.84
C HIS A 54 13.76 14.11 14.87
N GLU A 55 13.65 15.28 15.51
CA GLU A 55 14.57 15.71 16.56
C GLU A 55 14.63 14.68 17.70
N ILE A 56 13.46 14.23 18.14
CA ILE A 56 13.33 13.28 19.24
C ILE A 56 13.83 11.89 18.81
N MET A 57 13.49 11.42 17.61
CA MET A 57 13.98 10.13 17.10
C MET A 57 15.49 10.11 16.89
N ASN A 58 16.10 11.22 16.46
CA ASN A 58 17.56 11.35 16.34
C ASN A 58 18.27 11.38 17.71
N SER A 59 17.56 11.78 18.77
CA SER A 59 18.08 11.72 20.15
C SER A 59 18.08 10.29 20.73
N ILE A 60 17.33 9.37 20.11
CA ILE A 60 17.32 7.96 20.46
C ILE A 60 18.46 7.30 19.68
N GLU A 61 19.58 7.00 20.34
CA GLU A 61 20.61 6.15 19.73
C GLU A 61 19.97 4.79 19.36
N PHE A 62 19.93 4.47 18.06
CA PHE A 62 19.51 3.15 17.59
C PHE A 62 20.51 2.10 18.09
N GLY A 63 20.19 1.53 19.24
CA GLY A 63 21.01 0.57 19.96
C GLY A 63 20.26 0.19 21.23
N ILE A 64 20.45 -1.04 21.68
CA ILE A 64 19.77 -1.67 22.82
C ILE A 64 19.80 -0.74 24.04
N ARG A 65 18.76 0.08 24.21
CA ARG A 65 18.45 0.80 25.44
C ARG A 65 17.21 0.19 26.04
N ASP A 66 17.17 0.14 27.36
CA ASP A 66 15.93 -0.19 28.04
C ASP A 66 14.89 0.88 27.68
N PHE A 67 13.69 0.49 27.27
CA PHE A 67 12.60 1.45 27.07
C PHE A 67 12.26 2.20 28.37
N ASN A 68 12.66 1.65 29.53
CA ASN A 68 12.61 2.35 30.83
C ASN A 68 13.48 3.62 30.88
N ASP A 69 14.49 3.75 30.03
CA ASP A 69 15.38 4.91 29.97
C ASP A 69 14.87 6.02 29.02
N LEU A 70 13.76 5.77 28.31
CA LEU A 70 13.15 6.73 27.40
C LEU A 70 12.11 7.59 28.11
N THR A 71 12.01 8.85 27.70
CA THR A 71 10.95 9.74 28.17
C THR A 71 9.60 9.34 27.55
N ASN A 72 8.49 9.72 28.19
CA ASN A 72 7.14 9.53 27.62
C ASN A 72 7.01 10.16 26.23
N GLU A 73 7.71 11.27 25.99
CA GLU A 73 7.71 11.96 24.69
C GLU A 73 8.45 11.12 23.63
N GLN A 74 9.61 10.54 23.98
CA GLN A 74 10.35 9.62 23.11
C GLN A 74 9.54 8.36 22.77
N ILE A 75 8.85 7.78 23.75
CA ILE A 75 7.96 6.63 23.56
C ILE A 75 6.81 6.98 22.61
N GLN A 76 6.19 8.15 22.78
CA GLN A 76 5.10 8.60 21.90
C GLN A 76 5.59 8.80 20.45
N CYS A 77 6.75 9.45 20.26
CA CYS A 77 7.35 9.65 18.94
C CYS A 77 7.70 8.31 18.28
N TYR A 78 8.27 7.37 19.03
CA TYR A 78 8.58 6.03 18.52
C TYR A 78 7.31 5.27 18.12
N SER A 79 6.22 5.41 18.87
CA SER A 79 4.94 4.78 18.52
C SER A 79 4.38 5.31 17.19
N THR A 80 4.54 6.62 16.93
CA THR A 80 4.18 7.23 15.64
C THR A 80 5.05 6.68 14.52
N TYR A 81 6.37 6.59 14.74
CA TYR A 81 7.28 5.99 13.77
C TYR A 81 6.95 4.51 13.47
N LEU A 82 6.56 3.75 14.49
CA LEU A 82 6.08 2.37 14.35
C LEU A 82 4.81 2.31 13.49
N HIS A 83 3.84 3.18 13.75
CA HIS A 83 2.61 3.28 12.96
C HIS A 83 2.91 3.49 11.46
N GLU A 84 3.74 4.48 11.13
CA GLU A 84 4.11 4.74 9.73
C GLU A 84 4.97 3.61 9.11
N THR A 85 5.79 2.93 9.92
CA THR A 85 6.57 1.78 9.45
C THR A 85 5.65 0.59 9.12
N VAL A 86 4.57 0.40 9.88
CA VAL A 86 3.55 -0.61 9.56
C VAL A 86 2.88 -0.31 8.24
N HIS A 87 2.56 0.95 7.92
CA HIS A 87 2.05 1.31 6.59
C HIS A 87 3.04 0.96 5.48
N TRP A 88 4.33 1.28 5.66
CA TRP A 88 5.35 0.82 4.72
C TRP A 88 5.30 -0.69 4.51
N TRP A 89 5.25 -1.49 5.58
CA TRP A 89 5.14 -2.95 5.50
C TRP A 89 3.87 -3.41 4.82
N GLN A 90 2.73 -2.77 5.07
CA GLN A 90 1.49 -3.07 4.38
C GLN A 90 1.64 -2.83 2.88
N HIS A 91 2.33 -1.77 2.44
CA HIS A 91 2.48 -1.44 1.02
C HIS A 91 3.51 -2.28 0.26
N VAL A 92 4.65 -2.62 0.88
CA VAL A 92 5.69 -3.40 0.17
C VAL A 92 5.74 -4.88 0.55
N GLY A 93 5.13 -5.25 1.68
CA GLY A 93 5.20 -6.59 2.25
C GLY A 93 3.92 -7.40 2.16
N SER A 94 2.78 -6.79 1.79
CA SER A 94 1.52 -7.50 1.60
C SER A 94 1.12 -7.60 0.13
N THR A 95 0.34 -8.62 -0.23
CA THR A 95 -0.18 -8.79 -1.60
C THR A 95 -1.05 -7.59 -2.00
N SER A 96 -2.01 -7.16 -1.17
CA SER A 96 -2.87 -6.02 -1.52
C SER A 96 -2.07 -4.72 -1.64
N GLY A 97 -1.05 -4.56 -0.80
CA GLY A 97 -0.14 -3.42 -0.86
C GLY A 97 0.64 -3.39 -2.16
N LEU A 98 1.24 -4.52 -2.55
CA LEU A 98 2.02 -4.61 -3.78
C LEU A 98 1.15 -4.31 -5.02
N VAL A 99 -0.07 -4.86 -5.07
CA VAL A 99 -1.06 -4.54 -6.13
C VAL A 99 -1.35 -3.04 -6.16
N LEU A 100 -1.65 -2.43 -5.02
CA LEU A 100 -1.97 -1.01 -4.96
C LEU A 100 -0.77 -0.12 -5.34
N SER A 101 0.42 -0.46 -4.86
CA SER A 101 1.67 0.26 -5.11
C SER A 101 2.09 0.20 -6.57
N LEU A 102 1.98 -0.97 -7.21
CA LEU A 102 2.32 -1.14 -8.62
C LEU A 102 1.23 -0.64 -9.56
N SER A 103 -0.04 -0.59 -9.13
CA SER A 103 -1.16 -0.08 -9.94
C SER A 103 -0.90 1.31 -10.52
N TYR A 104 -0.30 2.20 -9.73
CA TYR A 104 0.05 3.54 -10.23
C TYR A 104 1.09 3.50 -11.37
N LEU A 105 2.11 2.65 -11.24
CA LEU A 105 3.16 2.51 -12.24
C LEU A 105 2.62 1.84 -13.52
N ALA A 106 1.65 0.95 -13.34
CA ALA A 106 1.01 0.21 -14.42
C ALA A 106 0.34 1.12 -15.44
N GLN A 107 -0.22 2.26 -15.02
CA GLN A 107 -0.87 3.21 -15.94
C GLN A 107 0.08 3.70 -17.04
N THR A 108 1.37 3.86 -16.72
CA THR A 108 2.42 4.19 -17.70
C THR A 108 2.92 2.95 -18.42
N HIS A 109 3.32 1.91 -17.69
CA HIS A 109 3.99 0.73 -18.27
C HIS A 109 3.09 -0.08 -19.21
N SER A 110 1.82 -0.26 -18.86
CA SER A 110 0.85 -0.99 -19.69
C SER A 110 0.43 -0.21 -20.93
N SER A 111 0.60 1.11 -20.94
CA SER A 111 0.14 2.00 -22.02
C SER A 111 1.28 2.59 -22.86
N LEU A 112 2.55 2.34 -22.52
CA LEU A 112 3.70 3.01 -23.13
C LEU A 112 3.72 2.92 -24.67
N GLY A 113 3.49 1.73 -25.22
CA GLY A 113 3.44 1.52 -26.67
C GLY A 113 2.28 2.27 -27.31
N GLU A 114 1.10 2.21 -26.69
CA GLU A 114 -0.10 2.88 -27.20
C GLU A 114 -0.01 4.40 -27.13
N LEU A 115 0.59 4.94 -26.07
CA LEU A 115 0.86 6.37 -25.93
C LEU A 115 1.83 6.88 -27.01
N LYS A 116 2.86 6.10 -27.37
CA LYS A 116 3.75 6.43 -28.50
C LYS A 116 2.98 6.41 -29.83
N ASN A 117 2.07 5.45 -30.02
CA ASN A 117 1.20 5.41 -31.19
C ASN A 117 0.29 6.65 -31.25
N VAL A 118 -0.31 7.04 -30.13
CA VAL A 118 -1.14 8.26 -30.02
C VAL A 118 -0.34 9.50 -30.45
N LEU A 119 0.88 9.68 -29.95
CA LEU A 119 1.74 10.81 -30.35
C LEU A 119 2.03 10.80 -31.85
N SER A 120 2.32 9.63 -32.43
CA SER A 120 2.59 9.51 -33.86
C SER A 120 1.38 9.84 -34.74
N GLN A 121 0.18 9.52 -34.27
CA GLN A 121 -1.05 9.59 -35.07
C GLN A 121 -1.79 10.92 -34.89
N PHE A 122 -1.84 11.45 -33.67
CA PHE A 122 -2.65 12.62 -33.31
C PHE A 122 -1.81 13.80 -32.83
N GLY A 123 -0.51 13.60 -32.61
CA GLY A 123 0.36 14.58 -31.98
C GLY A 123 0.10 14.72 -30.47
N PRO A 124 0.71 15.73 -29.84
CA PRO A 124 0.64 15.92 -28.39
C PRO A 124 -0.68 16.61 -27.97
N LYS A 125 -1.66 15.80 -27.53
CA LYS A 125 -3.00 16.24 -27.04
C LYS A 125 -3.22 15.85 -25.57
N LYS A 126 -3.74 16.76 -24.73
CA LYS A 126 -4.00 16.52 -23.29
C LYS A 126 -5.30 17.22 -22.81
N SER A 127 -6.21 16.58 -22.08
CA SER A 127 -6.18 15.19 -21.68
C SER A 127 -6.51 14.24 -22.83
N LEU A 128 -5.89 13.06 -22.82
CA LEU A 128 -6.18 12.03 -23.82
C LEU A 128 -7.62 11.53 -23.69
N LYS A 129 -8.13 11.46 -22.46
CA LYS A 129 -9.53 11.11 -22.17
C LYS A 129 -10.49 12.07 -22.88
N ARG A 130 -10.37 13.38 -22.64
CA ARG A 130 -11.28 14.36 -23.23
C ARG A 130 -11.17 14.41 -24.74
N PHE A 131 -9.94 14.33 -25.27
CA PHE A 131 -9.70 14.22 -26.70
C PHE A 131 -10.46 13.04 -27.32
N ALA A 132 -10.34 11.84 -26.73
CA ALA A 132 -11.00 10.64 -27.22
C ALA A 132 -12.53 10.75 -27.12
N ASP A 133 -13.05 11.29 -26.01
CA ASP A 133 -14.49 11.51 -25.81
C ASP A 133 -15.06 12.50 -26.86
N GLU A 134 -14.41 13.65 -27.06
CA GLU A 134 -14.84 14.65 -28.05
C GLU A 134 -14.78 14.11 -29.48
N MET A 135 -13.74 13.35 -29.84
CA MET A 135 -13.66 12.70 -31.14
C MET A 135 -14.77 11.68 -31.35
N LEU A 136 -15.06 10.85 -30.34
CA LEU A 136 -16.13 9.86 -30.43
C LEU A 136 -17.51 10.53 -30.53
N MET A 137 -17.74 11.63 -29.81
CA MET A 137 -18.97 12.42 -29.92
C MET A 137 -19.15 13.04 -31.32
N ASN A 138 -18.06 13.52 -31.94
CA ASN A 138 -18.12 14.21 -33.23
C ASN A 138 -18.17 13.26 -34.44
N GLU A 139 -17.41 12.16 -34.41
CA GLU A 139 -17.23 11.25 -35.54
C GLU A 139 -17.97 9.90 -35.38
N GLY A 140 -18.53 9.61 -34.21
CA GLY A 140 -19.25 8.37 -33.92
C GLY A 140 -18.40 7.11 -34.12
N GLU A 141 -19.02 6.02 -34.58
CA GLU A 141 -18.33 4.72 -34.78
C GLU A 141 -17.12 4.80 -35.72
N SER A 142 -17.09 5.77 -36.65
CA SER A 142 -15.98 5.93 -37.58
C SER A 142 -14.65 6.31 -36.91
N ALA A 143 -14.69 6.85 -35.69
CA ALA A 143 -13.50 7.16 -34.90
C ALA A 143 -12.92 5.95 -34.14
N GLN A 144 -13.69 4.87 -33.92
CA GLN A 144 -13.29 3.76 -33.04
C GLN A 144 -11.96 3.12 -33.46
N SER A 145 -11.81 2.81 -34.76
CA SER A 145 -10.56 2.22 -35.26
C SER A 145 -9.37 3.18 -35.15
N LYS A 146 -9.61 4.50 -35.29
CA LYS A 146 -8.55 5.51 -35.18
C LYS A 146 -8.14 5.70 -33.72
N LEU A 147 -9.10 5.67 -32.79
CA LEU A 147 -8.91 5.90 -31.36
C LEU A 147 -8.42 4.67 -30.59
N LYS A 148 -8.20 3.52 -31.23
CA LYS A 148 -7.84 2.27 -30.56
C LYS A 148 -6.76 2.45 -29.48
N SER A 149 -5.61 3.03 -29.82
CA SER A 149 -4.51 3.26 -28.89
C SER A 149 -4.85 4.25 -27.77
N ALA A 150 -5.61 5.30 -28.08
CA ALA A 150 -6.09 6.27 -27.09
C ALA A 150 -7.05 5.61 -26.09
N ASN A 151 -8.03 4.85 -26.60
CA ASN A 151 -9.01 4.14 -25.80
C ASN A 151 -8.37 3.09 -24.90
N ILE A 152 -7.39 2.32 -25.40
CA ILE A 152 -6.63 1.37 -24.55
C ILE A 152 -5.94 2.10 -23.41
N SER A 153 -5.23 3.19 -23.70
CA SER A 153 -4.50 3.96 -22.68
C SER A 153 -5.43 4.58 -21.63
N VAL A 154 -6.55 5.16 -22.07
CA VAL A 154 -7.56 5.79 -21.20
C VAL A 154 -8.27 4.74 -20.35
N ASN A 155 -8.72 3.63 -20.94
CA ASN A 155 -9.42 2.58 -20.21
C ASN A 155 -8.49 1.92 -19.18
N ASN A 156 -7.25 1.57 -19.56
CA ASN A 156 -6.27 1.02 -18.61
C ASN A 156 -6.05 1.94 -17.41
N ALA A 157 -5.95 3.25 -17.65
CA ALA A 157 -5.76 4.22 -16.57
C ALA A 157 -7.02 4.33 -15.68
N LEU A 158 -8.21 4.42 -16.28
CA LEU A 158 -9.48 4.51 -15.56
C LEU A 158 -9.79 3.24 -14.76
N ASP A 159 -9.59 2.06 -15.33
CA ASP A 159 -9.82 0.77 -14.67
C ASP A 159 -8.97 0.63 -13.39
N VAL A 160 -7.71 1.08 -13.45
CA VAL A 160 -6.85 1.16 -12.27
C VAL A 160 -7.40 2.15 -11.23
N GLU A 161 -7.85 3.34 -11.65
CA GLU A 161 -8.44 4.31 -10.71
C GLU A 161 -9.73 3.78 -10.07
N TYR A 162 -10.57 3.10 -10.84
CA TYR A 162 -11.80 2.47 -10.34
C TYR A 162 -11.50 1.34 -9.36
N TYR A 163 -10.54 0.48 -9.69
CA TYR A 163 -10.04 -0.55 -8.75
C TYR A 163 -9.56 0.09 -7.45
N LYS A 164 -8.66 1.07 -7.52
CA LYS A 164 -8.09 1.74 -6.34
C LYS A 164 -9.20 2.38 -5.49
N ALA A 165 -10.11 3.13 -6.12
CA ALA A 165 -11.18 3.81 -5.39
C ALA A 165 -12.14 2.83 -4.71
N PHE A 166 -12.48 1.72 -5.37
CA PHE A 166 -13.34 0.69 -4.80
C PHE A 166 -12.65 -0.10 -3.69
N ALA A 167 -11.43 -0.59 -3.93
CA ALA A 167 -10.68 -1.41 -2.98
C ALA A 167 -10.33 -0.61 -1.70
N MET A 168 -10.05 0.69 -1.82
CA MET A 168 -9.74 1.55 -0.67
C MET A 168 -10.96 1.87 0.19
N SER A 169 -12.09 2.22 -0.42
CA SER A 169 -13.27 2.72 0.31
C SER A 169 -14.58 2.33 -0.40
N PRO A 170 -14.94 1.03 -0.38
CA PRO A 170 -16.01 0.48 -1.21
C PRO A 170 -17.38 1.09 -0.90
N VAL A 171 -17.68 1.31 0.39
CA VAL A 171 -18.95 1.88 0.86
C VAL A 171 -19.20 3.27 0.30
N SER A 172 -18.19 4.16 0.35
CA SER A 172 -18.31 5.53 -0.16
C SER A 172 -18.26 5.64 -1.67
N THR A 173 -17.62 4.67 -2.34
CA THR A 173 -17.28 4.75 -3.76
C THR A 173 -18.30 4.04 -4.67
N ALA A 174 -18.98 3.00 -4.18
CA ALA A 174 -19.85 2.15 -5.01
C ALA A 174 -20.91 2.91 -5.80
N LYS A 175 -21.59 3.88 -5.18
CA LYS A 175 -22.61 4.70 -5.87
C LYS A 175 -22.01 5.48 -7.04
N TRP A 176 -20.89 6.17 -6.78
CA TRP A 176 -20.22 6.99 -7.78
C TRP A 176 -19.74 6.14 -8.97
N LEU A 177 -19.22 4.93 -8.73
CA LEU A 177 -18.82 3.99 -9.79
C LEU A 177 -19.97 3.61 -10.70
N GLY A 178 -21.15 3.33 -10.13
CA GLY A 178 -22.36 3.01 -10.91
C GLY A 178 -22.83 4.15 -11.82
N GLU A 179 -22.36 5.38 -11.58
CA GLU A 179 -22.67 6.57 -12.39
C GLU A 179 -21.59 6.83 -13.46
N GLN A 180 -20.45 6.12 -13.44
CA GLN A 180 -19.35 6.35 -14.38
C GLN A 180 -19.57 5.60 -15.70
N VAL A 181 -19.56 6.34 -16.81
CA VAL A 181 -19.77 5.78 -18.16
C VAL A 181 -18.69 4.77 -18.55
N HIS A 182 -17.44 4.99 -18.13
CA HIS A 182 -16.32 4.12 -18.46
C HIS A 182 -16.12 2.97 -17.47
N PHE A 183 -16.89 2.91 -16.38
CA PHE A 183 -16.77 1.81 -15.43
C PHE A 183 -17.45 0.55 -15.98
N GLU A 184 -16.66 -0.49 -16.29
CA GLU A 184 -17.21 -1.75 -16.79
C GLU A 184 -17.88 -2.53 -15.65
N CYS A 185 -17.10 -3.02 -14.69
CA CYS A 185 -17.57 -3.67 -13.47
C CYS A 185 -16.42 -3.86 -12.47
N VAL A 186 -16.74 -4.30 -11.25
CA VAL A 186 -15.74 -4.56 -10.20
C VAL A 186 -14.73 -5.62 -10.65
N GLY A 187 -15.22 -6.76 -11.17
CA GLY A 187 -14.36 -7.86 -11.60
C GLY A 187 -13.39 -7.46 -12.71
N HIS A 188 -13.82 -6.59 -13.63
CA HIS A 188 -12.96 -6.04 -14.67
C HIS A 188 -11.83 -5.20 -14.08
N GLY A 189 -12.13 -4.22 -13.22
CA GLY A 189 -11.10 -3.40 -12.57
C GLY A 189 -10.08 -4.21 -11.78
N TYR A 190 -10.54 -5.21 -11.02
CA TYR A 190 -9.65 -6.14 -10.32
C TYR A 190 -8.80 -6.98 -11.28
N SER A 191 -9.37 -7.50 -12.37
CA SER A 191 -8.63 -8.29 -13.35
C SER A 191 -7.53 -7.48 -14.04
N VAL A 192 -7.82 -6.22 -14.37
CA VAL A 192 -6.85 -5.28 -14.96
C VAL A 192 -5.71 -5.00 -13.97
N ALA A 193 -6.03 -4.65 -12.71
CA ALA A 193 -5.02 -4.32 -11.71
C ALA A 193 -4.07 -5.51 -11.42
N TYR A 194 -4.62 -6.71 -11.24
CA TYR A 194 -3.81 -7.92 -11.01
C TYR A 194 -3.03 -8.33 -12.25
N GLY A 195 -3.67 -8.36 -13.43
CA GLY A 195 -3.00 -8.71 -14.68
C GLY A 195 -1.84 -7.78 -15.01
N GLN A 196 -1.99 -6.48 -14.76
CA GLN A 196 -0.93 -5.50 -14.93
C GLN A 196 0.21 -5.67 -13.91
N LEU A 197 -0.10 -5.92 -12.62
CA LEU A 197 0.92 -6.22 -11.61
C LEU A 197 1.77 -7.41 -12.04
N VAL A 198 1.12 -8.54 -12.34
CA VAL A 198 1.80 -9.77 -12.67
C VAL A 198 2.61 -9.58 -13.96
N GLY A 199 2.04 -8.94 -14.99
CA GLY A 199 2.74 -8.67 -16.24
C GLY A 199 3.98 -7.79 -16.08
N MET A 200 3.96 -6.79 -15.19
CA MET A 200 5.14 -5.96 -14.89
C MET A 200 6.23 -6.73 -14.16
N ILE A 201 5.85 -7.58 -13.21
CA ILE A 201 6.79 -8.45 -12.47
C ILE A 201 7.39 -9.48 -13.43
N ALA A 202 6.55 -10.15 -14.23
CA ALA A 202 6.95 -11.13 -15.23
C ALA A 202 7.99 -10.55 -16.19
N LYS A 203 7.73 -9.37 -16.77
CA LYS A 203 8.73 -8.67 -17.62
C LYS A 203 10.08 -8.43 -16.96
N SER A 204 10.14 -8.36 -15.63
CA SER A 204 11.37 -8.11 -14.89
C SER A 204 12.14 -9.37 -14.49
N VAL A 205 11.45 -10.50 -14.27
CA VAL A 205 12.09 -11.72 -13.73
C VAL A 205 11.66 -13.04 -14.39
N ASP A 206 10.47 -13.11 -15.00
CA ASP A 206 9.88 -14.31 -15.61
C ASP A 206 9.12 -13.96 -16.91
N PRO A 207 9.81 -13.50 -17.98
CA PRO A 207 9.13 -12.92 -19.15
C PRO A 207 8.22 -13.88 -19.92
N ASP A 208 8.48 -15.19 -19.79
CA ASP A 208 7.74 -16.25 -20.47
C ASP A 208 6.58 -16.81 -19.61
N PHE A 209 6.35 -16.25 -18.41
CA PHE A 209 5.35 -16.74 -17.45
C PHE A 209 5.51 -18.24 -17.16
N ALA A 210 6.75 -18.69 -16.95
CA ALA A 210 7.02 -20.10 -16.69
C ALA A 210 6.59 -20.53 -15.28
N VAL A 211 6.58 -19.59 -14.32
CA VAL A 211 6.36 -19.88 -12.90
C VAL A 211 5.32 -18.95 -12.27
N LEU A 212 5.36 -17.65 -12.59
CA LEU A 212 4.38 -16.70 -12.05
C LEU A 212 2.96 -17.05 -12.53
N PRO A 213 1.91 -16.79 -11.71
CA PRO A 213 0.53 -16.99 -12.14
C PRO A 213 0.18 -16.05 -13.30
N GLY A 214 -0.92 -16.28 -14.01
CA GLY A 214 -1.35 -15.38 -15.09
C GLY A 214 -0.85 -15.76 -16.47
N GLY A 215 -0.93 -14.82 -17.42
CA GLY A 215 -0.74 -15.09 -18.84
C GLY A 215 -2.06 -15.11 -19.61
N SER A 216 -2.03 -15.54 -20.88
CA SER A 216 -3.17 -15.37 -21.81
C SER A 216 -4.44 -16.13 -21.39
N HIS A 217 -4.34 -17.19 -20.59
CA HIS A 217 -5.51 -17.93 -20.13
C HIS A 217 -6.38 -17.15 -19.15
N TRP A 218 -5.85 -16.11 -18.49
CA TRP A 218 -6.66 -15.22 -17.66
C TRP A 218 -7.67 -14.46 -18.51
N ASP A 219 -7.20 -13.87 -19.62
CA ASP A 219 -8.05 -13.09 -20.53
C ASP A 219 -9.22 -13.92 -21.05
N ASP A 220 -8.96 -15.17 -21.47
CA ASP A 220 -9.99 -16.09 -21.94
C ASP A 220 -11.05 -16.40 -20.87
N ASN A 221 -10.62 -16.57 -19.62
CA ASN A 221 -11.53 -16.88 -18.52
C ASN A 221 -12.36 -15.67 -18.08
N PHE A 222 -11.77 -14.48 -17.97
CA PHE A 222 -12.54 -13.27 -17.67
C PHE A 222 -13.49 -12.91 -18.81
N LEU A 223 -13.08 -13.12 -20.07
CA LEU A 223 -13.96 -12.98 -21.23
C LEU A 223 -15.14 -13.95 -21.16
N ARG A 224 -14.91 -15.21 -20.76
CA ARG A 224 -15.98 -16.19 -20.54
C ARG A 224 -16.97 -15.70 -19.48
N LEU A 225 -16.50 -15.22 -18.33
CA LEU A 225 -17.36 -14.71 -17.26
C LEU A 225 -18.22 -13.53 -17.72
N ARG A 226 -17.63 -12.62 -18.49
CA ARG A 226 -18.35 -11.50 -19.10
C ARG A 226 -19.44 -11.96 -20.04
N ASN A 227 -19.13 -12.90 -20.93
CA ASN A 227 -20.10 -13.44 -21.90
C ASN A 227 -21.24 -14.21 -21.21
N GLN A 228 -20.94 -14.89 -20.10
CA GLN A 228 -21.92 -15.59 -19.27
C GLN A 228 -22.72 -14.67 -18.34
N LYS A 229 -22.38 -13.37 -18.29
CA LYS A 229 -22.93 -12.41 -17.33
C LYS A 229 -22.83 -12.90 -15.89
N ALA A 230 -21.69 -13.50 -15.54
CA ALA A 230 -21.40 -13.87 -14.18
C ALA A 230 -21.41 -12.62 -13.29
N LEU A 231 -22.07 -12.69 -12.14
CA LEU A 231 -22.21 -11.55 -11.24
C LEU A 231 -20.85 -10.97 -10.86
N GLY A 232 -20.67 -9.68 -11.08
CA GLY A 232 -19.43 -8.94 -10.86
C GLY A 232 -18.57 -8.75 -12.11
N PHE A 233 -18.87 -9.42 -13.23
CA PHE A 233 -17.97 -9.54 -14.39
C PHE A 233 -18.56 -9.07 -15.73
N TYR A 234 -19.68 -8.36 -15.73
CA TYR A 234 -20.26 -7.78 -16.96
C TYR A 234 -20.67 -6.32 -16.76
N TRP A 235 -20.72 -5.56 -17.85
CA TRP A 235 -21.13 -4.16 -17.84
C TRP A 235 -22.50 -3.96 -17.18
N GLY A 236 -22.56 -3.06 -16.20
CA GLY A 236 -23.78 -2.81 -15.42
C GLY A 236 -24.14 -3.91 -14.42
N SER A 237 -23.22 -4.84 -14.13
CA SER A 237 -23.41 -5.82 -13.06
C SER A 237 -23.63 -5.15 -11.71
N PRO A 238 -24.53 -5.69 -10.85
CA PRO A 238 -24.66 -5.22 -9.48
C PRO A 238 -23.32 -5.21 -8.73
N ILE A 239 -23.06 -4.11 -8.02
CA ILE A 239 -21.87 -3.94 -7.19
C ILE A 239 -22.17 -4.50 -5.79
N ARG A 240 -21.45 -5.55 -5.40
CA ARG A 240 -21.47 -6.07 -4.03
C ARG A 240 -20.50 -5.24 -3.19
N VAL A 241 -21.01 -4.60 -2.14
CA VAL A 241 -20.22 -3.70 -1.31
C VAL A 241 -19.79 -4.42 -0.04
N PRO A 242 -18.50 -4.71 0.16
CA PRO A 242 -18.00 -5.23 1.43
C PRO A 242 -18.14 -4.18 2.55
N PRO A 243 -18.16 -4.60 3.82
CA PRO A 243 -18.43 -3.70 4.95
C PRO A 243 -17.35 -2.63 5.15
N LEU A 244 -16.13 -2.89 4.68
CA LEU A 244 -14.99 -1.99 4.79
C LEU A 244 -14.02 -2.21 3.62
N GLY A 245 -13.03 -1.32 3.47
CA GLY A 245 -11.99 -1.40 2.43
C GLY A 245 -10.58 -1.45 2.99
N ILE A 246 -9.59 -1.47 2.10
CA ILE A 246 -8.16 -1.46 2.42
C ILE A 246 -7.81 -0.35 3.41
N HIS A 247 -8.36 0.86 3.23
CA HIS A 247 -8.08 2.01 4.08
C HIS A 247 -8.36 1.71 5.56
N ALA A 248 -9.58 1.25 5.87
CA ALA A 248 -9.97 0.94 7.25
C ALA A 248 -9.14 -0.21 7.85
N VAL A 249 -8.83 -1.25 7.07
CA VAL A 249 -8.01 -2.38 7.57
C VAL A 249 -6.58 -1.92 7.86
N TYR A 250 -6.00 -1.12 6.98
CA TYR A 250 -4.62 -0.64 7.11
C TYR A 250 -4.48 0.27 8.34
N GLU A 251 -5.36 1.26 8.46
CA GLU A 251 -5.40 2.19 9.60
C GLU A 251 -5.68 1.47 10.91
N GLY A 252 -6.66 0.57 10.93
CA GLY A 252 -6.99 -0.22 12.12
C GLY A 252 -5.81 -1.10 12.56
N GLN A 253 -5.13 -1.77 11.64
CA GLN A 253 -3.97 -2.59 11.97
C GLN A 253 -2.82 -1.74 12.54
N ALA A 254 -2.45 -0.64 11.87
CA ALA A 254 -1.37 0.25 12.31
C ALA A 254 -1.69 0.91 13.66
N ARG A 255 -2.94 1.37 13.85
CA ARG A 255 -3.41 1.97 15.12
C ARG A 255 -3.36 0.98 16.27
N PHE A 256 -3.88 -0.22 16.12
CA PHE A 256 -3.92 -1.18 17.23
C PHE A 256 -2.54 -1.75 17.56
N ILE A 257 -1.63 -1.87 16.58
CA ILE A 257 -0.20 -2.13 16.84
C ILE A 257 0.42 -0.99 17.66
N GLN A 258 0.18 0.26 17.28
CA GLN A 258 0.66 1.42 18.02
C GLN A 258 0.14 1.44 19.46
N LEU A 259 -1.16 1.15 19.66
CA LEU A 259 -1.77 1.08 20.98
C LEU A 259 -1.20 -0.06 21.82
N GLN A 260 -0.96 -1.24 21.24
CA GLN A 260 -0.29 -2.34 21.94
C GLN A 260 1.11 -1.94 22.41
N PHE A 261 1.87 -1.24 21.57
CA PHE A 261 3.19 -0.74 21.92
C PHE A 261 3.11 0.26 23.08
N LEU A 262 2.28 1.28 22.95
CA LEU A 262 2.10 2.31 23.98
C LEU A 262 1.62 1.70 25.31
N ASN A 263 0.67 0.76 25.26
CA ASN A 263 0.14 0.09 26.44
C ASN A 263 1.21 -0.75 27.15
N ALA A 264 2.07 -1.44 26.41
CA ALA A 264 3.13 -2.28 26.96
C ALA A 264 4.31 -1.48 27.53
N THR A 265 4.55 -0.26 27.05
CA THR A 265 5.62 0.64 27.56
C THR A 265 5.25 1.39 28.85
N ARG A 266 4.00 1.28 29.34
CA ARG A 266 3.53 2.00 30.53
C ARG A 266 3.54 1.11 31.76
N LEU A 267 3.95 1.67 32.91
CA LEU A 267 3.91 0.97 34.21
C LEU A 267 2.49 0.56 34.63
N ASN A 268 1.50 1.40 34.33
CA ASN A 268 0.08 1.11 34.50
C ASN A 268 -0.59 1.16 33.14
N SER A 269 -1.06 0.00 32.65
CA SER A 269 -1.77 -0.11 31.38
C SER A 269 -3.11 0.64 31.46
N PRO A 270 -3.34 1.64 30.59
CA PRO A 270 -4.63 2.33 30.53
C PRO A 270 -5.75 1.41 30.07
N SER A 271 -6.97 1.67 30.55
CA SER A 271 -8.17 1.02 30.06
C SER A 271 -8.51 1.50 28.65
N VAL A 272 -9.35 0.75 27.93
CA VAL A 272 -9.91 1.18 26.65
C VAL A 272 -10.68 2.50 26.78
N ASP A 273 -11.35 2.74 27.91
CA ASP A 273 -12.05 4.00 28.15
C ASP A 273 -11.08 5.19 28.29
N ASP A 274 -9.91 4.98 28.89
CA ASP A 274 -8.86 6.01 28.95
C ASP A 274 -8.36 6.36 27.54
N TRP A 275 -8.04 5.35 26.72
CA TRP A 275 -7.62 5.55 25.33
C TRP A 275 -8.69 6.26 24.50
N ARG A 276 -9.98 5.96 24.74
CA ARG A 276 -11.10 6.63 24.10
C ARG A 276 -11.17 8.11 24.49
N GLN A 277 -11.04 8.42 25.78
CA GLN A 277 -11.03 9.81 26.27
C GLN A 277 -9.83 10.61 25.75
N TRP A 278 -8.73 9.93 25.44
CA TRP A 278 -7.55 10.55 24.80
C TRP A 278 -7.67 10.68 23.27
N GLY A 279 -8.79 10.29 22.67
CA GLY A 279 -9.05 10.46 21.23
C GLY A 279 -8.42 9.41 20.32
N TYR A 280 -7.96 8.26 20.84
CA TYR A 280 -7.33 7.21 20.02
C TYR A 280 -8.31 6.33 19.25
N PHE A 281 -9.61 6.45 19.51
CA PHE A 281 -10.68 5.63 18.90
C PHE A 281 -11.70 6.51 18.17
N GLU A 282 -11.24 7.24 17.16
CA GLU A 282 -12.08 8.11 16.34
C GLU A 282 -11.88 7.82 14.84
N GLY A 283 -12.94 8.02 14.06
CA GLY A 283 -12.91 7.95 12.60
C GLY A 283 -12.38 6.63 12.03
N ILE A 284 -11.54 6.74 11.00
CA ILE A 284 -11.02 5.59 10.24
C ILE A 284 -10.17 4.63 11.09
N TYR A 285 -9.55 5.14 12.16
CA TYR A 285 -8.61 4.37 12.99
C TYR A 285 -9.27 3.28 13.85
N VAL A 286 -10.59 3.36 14.05
CA VAL A 286 -11.36 2.38 14.85
C VAL A 286 -12.38 1.59 14.01
N GLU A 287 -12.72 2.07 12.81
CA GLU A 287 -13.77 1.52 11.94
C GLU A 287 -13.65 0.00 11.73
N ALA A 288 -12.43 -0.49 11.43
CA ALA A 288 -12.21 -1.92 11.22
C ALA A 288 -12.36 -2.74 12.52
N PHE A 289 -11.94 -2.21 13.67
CA PHE A 289 -12.07 -2.94 14.94
C PHE A 289 -13.52 -2.99 15.42
N ASP A 290 -14.27 -1.89 15.31
CA ASP A 290 -15.71 -1.89 15.59
C ASP A 290 -16.46 -2.88 14.68
N THR A 291 -16.11 -2.89 13.39
CA THR A 291 -16.68 -3.84 12.44
C THR A 291 -16.33 -5.27 12.82
N PHE A 292 -15.09 -5.54 13.24
CA PHE A 292 -14.67 -6.86 13.72
C PHE A 292 -15.45 -7.30 14.97
N LEU A 293 -15.58 -6.44 15.98
CA LEU A 293 -16.34 -6.77 17.20
C LEU A 293 -17.81 -7.07 16.88
N ASN A 294 -18.43 -6.26 16.02
CA ASN A 294 -19.80 -6.49 15.56
C ASN A 294 -19.95 -7.81 14.80
N LEU A 295 -19.08 -8.08 13.82
CA LEU A 295 -19.12 -9.31 13.02
C LEU A 295 -18.81 -10.56 13.82
N THR A 296 -18.00 -10.44 14.89
CA THR A 296 -17.65 -11.58 15.75
C THR A 296 -18.58 -11.75 16.93
N GLU A 297 -19.55 -10.85 17.13
CA GLU A 297 -20.41 -10.80 18.33
C GLU A 297 -19.55 -10.76 19.60
N SER A 298 -18.58 -9.84 19.65
CA SER A 298 -17.66 -9.64 20.77
C SER A 298 -17.90 -8.29 21.42
N ALA A 299 -17.70 -8.21 22.74
CA ALA A 299 -17.70 -6.94 23.45
C ALA A 299 -16.36 -6.22 23.24
N TRP A 300 -16.38 -4.90 23.43
CA TRP A 300 -15.16 -4.13 23.61
C TRP A 300 -14.37 -4.69 24.81
N PRO A 301 -13.05 -4.94 24.68
CA PRO A 301 -12.25 -5.38 25.80
C PRO A 301 -12.01 -4.24 26.80
N ASP A 302 -11.70 -4.58 28.05
CA ASP A 302 -11.35 -3.58 29.07
C ASP A 302 -9.96 -2.98 28.84
N THR A 303 -9.05 -3.73 28.21
CA THR A 303 -7.65 -3.33 27.98
C THR A 303 -7.16 -3.70 26.59
N ILE A 304 -6.14 -3.00 26.09
CA ILE A 304 -5.51 -3.25 24.78
C ILE A 304 -4.74 -4.59 24.74
N SER A 305 -4.32 -5.09 25.89
CA SER A 305 -3.62 -6.38 26.01
C SER A 305 -4.53 -7.60 25.88
N ASP A 306 -5.85 -7.40 25.70
CA ASP A 306 -6.80 -8.49 25.55
C ASP A 306 -6.52 -9.34 24.29
N PRO A 307 -6.60 -10.68 24.37
CA PRO A 307 -6.45 -11.57 23.22
C PRO A 307 -7.31 -11.22 22.00
N ILE A 308 -8.49 -10.61 22.19
CA ILE A 308 -9.37 -10.21 21.08
C ILE A 308 -8.73 -9.17 20.17
N VAL A 309 -7.90 -8.27 20.72
CA VAL A 309 -7.14 -7.28 19.94
C VAL A 309 -6.06 -7.98 19.11
N SER A 310 -5.40 -8.98 19.69
CA SER A 310 -4.37 -9.75 18.99
C SER A 310 -4.98 -10.59 17.87
N LEU A 311 -6.19 -11.13 18.07
CA LEU A 311 -6.95 -11.85 17.04
C LEU A 311 -7.40 -10.91 15.92
N PHE A 312 -7.84 -9.70 16.24
CA PHE A 312 -8.14 -8.67 15.25
C PHE A 312 -6.94 -8.38 14.35
N LEU A 313 -5.74 -8.18 14.93
CA LEU A 313 -4.53 -7.93 14.17
C LEU A 313 -4.17 -9.10 13.24
N LEU A 314 -4.40 -10.34 13.68
CA LEU A 314 -4.26 -11.53 12.83
C LEU A 314 -5.27 -11.51 11.67
N VAL A 315 -6.53 -11.17 11.93
CA VAL A 315 -7.54 -11.04 10.88
C VAL A 315 -7.15 -9.96 9.87
N CYS A 316 -6.65 -8.80 10.32
CA CYS A 316 -6.12 -7.77 9.42
C CYS A 316 -4.98 -8.33 8.56
N ASP A 317 -3.97 -8.96 9.17
CA ASP A 317 -2.82 -9.52 8.46
C ASP A 317 -3.23 -10.52 7.37
N LEU A 318 -4.17 -11.43 7.68
CA LEU A 318 -4.66 -12.42 6.71
C LEU A 318 -5.53 -11.80 5.60
N SER A 319 -6.25 -10.72 5.91
CA SER A 319 -7.14 -10.03 4.97
C SER A 319 -6.34 -9.30 3.88
N ILE A 320 -5.26 -8.62 4.26
CA ILE A 320 -4.40 -7.84 3.36
C ILE A 320 -3.43 -8.70 2.53
N ASN A 321 -3.37 -10.01 2.80
CA ASN A 321 -2.54 -10.96 2.07
C ASN A 321 -3.38 -11.94 1.26
N PRO A 322 -4.12 -11.47 0.22
CA PRO A 322 -4.68 -12.38 -0.75
C PRO A 322 -3.62 -13.26 -1.39
N SER A 323 -4.04 -14.48 -1.69
CA SER A 323 -3.18 -15.55 -2.20
C SER A 323 -3.45 -15.86 -3.66
N ARG A 324 -4.69 -15.67 -4.13
CA ARG A 324 -5.11 -15.94 -5.51
C ARG A 324 -4.87 -14.75 -6.41
N GLY A 325 -4.52 -15.02 -7.67
CA GLY A 325 -4.03 -14.02 -8.60
C GLY A 325 -2.57 -13.65 -8.34
N PHE A 326 -2.14 -13.61 -7.09
CA PHE A 326 -0.75 -13.49 -6.68
C PHE A 326 -0.62 -13.87 -5.19
N PRO A 327 0.35 -14.71 -4.77
CA PRO A 327 1.35 -15.43 -5.57
C PRO A 327 0.82 -16.73 -6.19
N LEU A 328 -0.36 -17.23 -5.79
CA LEU A 328 -0.96 -18.46 -6.31
C LEU A 328 -1.83 -18.16 -7.53
N GLU A 329 -1.96 -19.16 -8.40
CA GLU A 329 -2.87 -19.13 -9.54
C GLU A 329 -4.35 -19.07 -9.10
N ILE A 330 -5.19 -18.43 -9.91
CA ILE A 330 -6.65 -18.41 -9.77
C ILE A 330 -7.19 -19.81 -10.05
N GLU A 331 -7.82 -20.43 -9.05
CA GLU A 331 -8.42 -21.75 -9.21
C GLU A 331 -9.83 -21.68 -9.83
N LYS A 332 -10.62 -20.70 -9.38
CA LYS A 332 -12.00 -20.48 -9.85
C LYS A 332 -12.22 -19.00 -10.11
N PHE A 333 -12.25 -18.62 -11.38
CA PHE A 333 -12.37 -17.22 -11.79
C PHE A 333 -13.67 -16.56 -11.29
N GLU A 334 -14.75 -17.33 -11.12
CA GLU A 334 -16.02 -16.86 -10.56
C GLU A 334 -15.86 -16.31 -9.14
N ASN A 335 -14.89 -16.83 -8.38
CA ASN A 335 -14.62 -16.43 -7.00
C ASN A 335 -13.57 -15.32 -6.92
N PHE A 336 -13.00 -14.88 -8.04
CA PHE A 336 -11.80 -14.03 -8.04
C PHE A 336 -11.97 -12.79 -7.15
N ILE A 337 -13.08 -12.05 -7.29
CA ILE A 337 -13.38 -10.88 -6.43
C ILE A 337 -13.39 -11.27 -4.95
N ASP A 338 -14.08 -12.36 -4.60
CA ASP A 338 -14.22 -12.83 -3.23
C ASP A 338 -12.89 -13.34 -2.62
N ASP A 339 -11.93 -13.73 -3.47
CA ASP A 339 -10.64 -14.27 -3.06
C ASP A 339 -9.58 -13.17 -2.88
N VAL A 340 -9.74 -12.03 -3.55
CA VAL A 340 -8.74 -10.95 -3.59
C VAL A 340 -9.16 -9.63 -2.94
N ASP A 341 -10.46 -9.38 -2.78
CA ASP A 341 -10.96 -8.17 -2.12
C ASP A 341 -10.73 -8.24 -0.60
N VAL A 342 -9.97 -7.28 -0.07
CA VAL A 342 -9.57 -7.24 1.35
C VAL A 342 -10.78 -7.15 2.28
N GLY A 343 -11.82 -6.40 1.91
CA GLY A 343 -13.02 -6.26 2.72
C GLY A 343 -13.87 -7.52 2.77
N ILE A 344 -13.99 -8.23 1.64
CA ILE A 344 -14.66 -9.53 1.60
C ILE A 344 -13.89 -10.57 2.42
N ARG A 345 -12.55 -10.61 2.30
CA ARG A 345 -11.70 -11.51 3.09
C ARG A 345 -11.82 -11.22 4.58
N PHE A 346 -11.79 -9.96 4.98
CA PHE A 346 -11.99 -9.53 6.37
C PHE A 346 -13.33 -10.01 6.93
N PHE A 347 -14.41 -9.85 6.14
CA PHE A 347 -15.72 -10.37 6.51
C PHE A 347 -15.71 -11.89 6.69
N LYS A 348 -15.17 -12.65 5.73
CA LYS A 348 -15.08 -14.12 5.79
C LYS A 348 -14.30 -14.61 7.02
N LEU A 349 -13.18 -13.95 7.33
CA LEU A 349 -12.33 -14.27 8.49
C LEU A 349 -13.03 -13.92 9.81
N SER A 350 -13.72 -12.77 9.88
CA SER A 350 -14.50 -12.38 11.05
C SER A 350 -15.67 -13.34 11.29
N ASP A 351 -16.37 -13.76 10.23
CA ASP A 351 -17.41 -14.79 10.33
C ASP A 351 -16.84 -16.16 10.77
N ALA A 352 -15.62 -16.50 10.34
CA ALA A 352 -14.92 -17.69 10.81
C ALA A 352 -14.62 -17.63 12.32
N VAL A 353 -14.20 -16.47 12.84
CA VAL A 353 -14.05 -16.25 14.29
C VAL A 353 -15.39 -16.38 15.01
N ARG A 354 -16.47 -15.79 14.49
CA ARG A 354 -17.82 -15.90 15.07
C ARG A 354 -18.26 -17.36 15.21
N ARG A 355 -18.00 -18.19 14.18
CA ARG A 355 -18.32 -19.62 14.16
C ARG A 355 -17.42 -20.48 15.06
N ASN A 356 -16.25 -19.98 15.45
CA ASN A 356 -15.27 -20.68 16.28
C ASN A 356 -14.88 -19.79 17.48
N PRO A 357 -15.78 -19.61 18.46
CA PRO A 357 -15.60 -18.61 19.52
C PRO A 357 -14.44 -18.91 20.48
N ASP A 358 -13.94 -20.15 20.50
CA ASP A 358 -12.74 -20.55 21.24
C ASP A 358 -11.48 -19.82 20.76
N LEU A 359 -11.46 -19.37 19.49
CA LEU A 359 -10.35 -18.61 18.93
C LEU A 359 -10.16 -17.24 19.60
N LYS A 360 -11.23 -16.65 20.16
CA LYS A 360 -11.23 -15.29 20.75
C LYS A 360 -10.20 -15.12 21.89
N ASN A 361 -9.87 -16.21 22.59
CA ASN A 361 -8.97 -16.22 23.75
C ASN A 361 -7.68 -17.02 23.51
N SER A 362 -7.35 -17.31 22.25
CA SER A 362 -6.33 -18.29 21.89
C SER A 362 -4.90 -17.74 21.82
N ILE A 363 -4.74 -16.43 21.61
CA ILE A 363 -3.42 -15.77 21.48
C ILE A 363 -3.00 -15.23 22.85
N LYS A 364 -1.89 -15.74 23.38
CA LYS A 364 -1.38 -15.38 24.70
C LYS A 364 0.07 -14.92 24.67
N ASN A 365 0.92 -15.57 23.88
CA ASN A 365 2.36 -15.35 23.90
C ASN A 365 2.89 -14.67 22.63
N HIS A 366 2.03 -14.38 21.66
CA HIS A 366 2.39 -13.80 20.36
C HIS A 366 3.51 -14.59 19.68
N SER A 367 3.46 -15.92 19.78
CA SER A 367 4.48 -16.83 19.27
C SER A 367 4.24 -17.23 17.81
N ARG A 368 5.31 -17.73 17.17
CA ARG A 368 5.23 -18.30 15.81
C ARG A 368 4.22 -19.44 15.73
N GLU A 369 4.19 -20.30 16.74
CA GLU A 369 3.28 -21.46 16.78
C GLU A 369 1.81 -21.01 16.85
N GLU A 370 1.50 -20.01 17.68
CA GLU A 370 0.16 -19.42 17.74
C GLU A 370 -0.23 -18.82 16.39
N TYR A 371 0.66 -18.04 15.75
CA TYR A 371 0.38 -17.49 14.42
C TYR A 371 0.06 -18.59 13.40
N VAL A 372 0.94 -19.58 13.26
CA VAL A 372 0.79 -20.65 12.25
C VAL A 372 -0.48 -21.45 12.52
N ASN A 373 -0.69 -21.92 13.75
CA ASN A 373 -1.84 -22.75 14.07
C ASN A 373 -3.17 -22.01 13.89
N LEU A 374 -3.26 -20.74 14.30
CA LEU A 374 -4.50 -19.98 14.21
C LEU A 374 -4.78 -19.48 12.80
N SER A 375 -3.74 -19.07 12.06
CA SER A 375 -3.90 -18.65 10.68
C SER A 375 -4.40 -19.78 9.78
N GLU A 376 -3.89 -21.01 9.96
CA GLU A 376 -4.39 -22.19 9.23
C GLU A 376 -5.84 -22.54 9.61
N LYS A 377 -6.18 -22.54 10.90
CA LYS A 377 -7.56 -22.77 11.36
C LYS A 377 -8.54 -21.74 10.81
N LEU A 378 -8.15 -20.47 10.82
CA LEU A 378 -8.97 -19.39 10.25
C LEU A 378 -9.09 -19.51 8.74
N ALA A 379 -7.99 -19.83 8.04
CA ALA A 379 -8.00 -20.02 6.59
C ALA A 379 -8.95 -21.15 6.17
N GLU A 380 -8.86 -22.30 6.83
CA GLU A 380 -9.77 -23.44 6.63
C GLU A 380 -11.23 -23.04 6.90
N ALA A 381 -11.50 -22.43 8.05
CA ALA A 381 -12.84 -22.04 8.45
C ALA A 381 -13.45 -20.94 7.55
N ALA A 382 -12.63 -20.06 6.99
CA ALA A 382 -13.01 -19.01 6.05
C ALA A 382 -13.01 -19.47 4.58
N LYS A 383 -12.54 -20.71 4.31
CA LYS A 383 -12.37 -21.29 2.96
C LYS A 383 -11.49 -20.41 2.06
N ILE A 384 -10.39 -19.92 2.61
CA ILE A 384 -9.33 -19.23 1.86
C ILE A 384 -8.06 -20.09 1.90
N ASP A 385 -7.09 -19.78 1.05
CA ASP A 385 -5.84 -20.55 1.06
C ASP A 385 -5.04 -20.32 2.33
N SER A 386 -4.20 -21.31 2.64
CA SER A 386 -3.17 -21.20 3.66
C SER A 386 -2.25 -19.99 3.37
N PRO A 387 -2.11 -19.06 4.32
CA PRO A 387 -1.17 -17.95 4.20
C PRO A 387 0.29 -18.43 4.20
N ILE A 388 0.57 -19.53 4.90
CA ILE A 388 1.90 -20.15 4.93
C ILE A 388 2.26 -20.71 3.55
N LYS A 389 1.32 -21.40 2.88
CA LYS A 389 1.52 -21.91 1.52
C LYS A 389 1.76 -20.80 0.50
N ALA A 390 1.10 -19.65 0.65
CA ALA A 390 1.35 -18.49 -0.20
C ALA A 390 2.81 -17.99 -0.04
N LEU A 391 3.29 -17.87 1.21
CA LEU A 391 4.68 -17.52 1.48
C LEU A 391 5.65 -18.57 0.93
N GLU A 392 5.40 -19.87 1.18
CA GLU A 392 6.23 -20.96 0.64
C GLU A 392 6.37 -20.90 -0.89
N THR A 393 5.29 -20.54 -1.59
CA THR A 393 5.31 -20.36 -3.04
C THR A 393 6.28 -19.25 -3.45
N VAL A 394 6.21 -18.09 -2.78
CA VAL A 394 7.14 -16.97 -3.02
C VAL A 394 8.58 -17.37 -2.76
N LEU A 395 8.84 -18.12 -1.68
CA LEU A 395 10.18 -18.61 -1.36
C LEU A 395 10.69 -19.60 -2.42
N GLY A 396 9.82 -20.46 -2.94
CA GLY A 396 10.14 -21.44 -3.99
C GLY A 396 10.55 -20.81 -5.33
N TRP A 397 10.08 -19.59 -5.62
CA TRP A 397 10.48 -18.87 -6.83
C TRP A 397 11.98 -18.63 -6.94
N GLY A 398 12.70 -18.54 -5.82
CA GLY A 398 14.16 -18.31 -5.83
C GLY A 398 14.94 -19.40 -6.56
N GLU A 399 14.39 -20.61 -6.64
CA GLU A 399 14.97 -21.76 -7.35
C GLU A 399 14.40 -21.93 -8.76
N GLN A 400 13.20 -21.42 -9.00
CA GLN A 400 12.42 -21.68 -10.21
C GLN A 400 12.49 -20.53 -11.24
N ILE A 401 12.69 -19.30 -10.78
CA ILE A 401 12.72 -18.08 -11.61
C ILE A 401 14.16 -17.59 -11.74
N PRO A 402 14.84 -17.80 -12.88
CA PRO A 402 16.24 -17.40 -13.04
C PRO A 402 16.48 -15.90 -12.80
N GLY A 403 15.56 -15.05 -13.26
CA GLY A 403 15.65 -13.60 -13.09
C GLY A 403 15.55 -13.15 -11.63
N LEU A 404 14.93 -13.95 -10.75
CA LEU A 404 14.77 -13.59 -9.34
C LEU A 404 16.09 -13.65 -8.58
N LYS A 405 17.01 -14.57 -8.93
CA LYS A 405 18.34 -14.59 -8.32
C LYS A 405 19.09 -13.28 -8.58
N GLY A 406 19.10 -12.82 -9.84
CA GLY A 406 19.70 -11.53 -10.21
C GLY A 406 19.06 -10.37 -9.46
N LEU A 407 17.72 -10.34 -9.40
CA LEU A 407 17.00 -9.31 -8.65
C LEU A 407 17.38 -9.26 -7.15
N MET A 408 17.56 -10.43 -6.51
CA MET A 408 17.95 -10.47 -5.10
C MET A 408 19.40 -10.07 -4.87
N GLU A 409 20.29 -10.26 -5.84
CA GLU A 409 21.67 -9.74 -5.80
C GLU A 409 21.67 -8.20 -5.87
N GLU A 410 20.85 -7.63 -6.74
CA GLU A 410 20.67 -6.18 -6.84
C GLU A 410 20.09 -5.59 -5.56
N HIS A 411 19.08 -6.24 -4.95
CA HIS A 411 18.56 -5.82 -3.65
C HIS A 411 19.62 -5.82 -2.54
N SER A 412 20.51 -6.82 -2.57
CA SER A 412 21.60 -6.90 -1.60
C SER A 412 22.60 -5.76 -1.76
N LYS A 413 22.97 -5.41 -2.99
CA LYS A 413 23.93 -4.33 -3.29
C LYS A 413 23.30 -2.95 -3.34
N PHE A 414 21.99 -2.91 -3.52
CA PHE A 414 21.20 -1.72 -3.86
C PHE A 414 21.63 -1.08 -5.20
N GLU A 415 22.08 -1.91 -6.12
CA GLU A 415 22.50 -1.57 -7.48
C GLU A 415 21.51 -2.21 -8.45
N TYR A 416 20.46 -1.48 -8.86
CA TYR A 416 19.42 -2.02 -9.73
C TYR A 416 19.67 -1.65 -11.19
N ASN A 417 19.35 -2.56 -12.12
CA ASN A 417 19.19 -2.20 -13.52
C ASN A 417 18.13 -1.10 -13.67
N ALA A 418 18.45 -0.09 -14.49
CA ALA A 418 17.57 1.04 -14.80
C ALA A 418 16.25 0.61 -15.47
N GLU A 419 16.26 -0.46 -16.27
CA GLU A 419 15.04 -1.00 -16.86
C GLU A 419 14.09 -1.48 -15.77
N ASN A 420 12.87 -0.93 -15.76
CA ASN A 420 11.83 -1.24 -14.76
C ASN A 420 12.29 -1.05 -13.29
N LEU A 421 13.27 -0.16 -13.03
CA LEU A 421 13.87 0.00 -11.70
C LEU A 421 12.86 0.09 -10.55
N PRO A 422 11.80 0.93 -10.60
CA PRO A 422 10.84 0.99 -9.50
C PRO A 422 10.12 -0.34 -9.21
N ILE A 423 9.78 -1.10 -10.26
CA ILE A 423 9.14 -2.42 -10.12
C ILE A 423 10.12 -3.40 -9.47
N ARG A 424 11.39 -3.37 -9.89
CA ARG A 424 12.45 -4.25 -9.38
C ARG A 424 12.77 -3.95 -7.92
N VAL A 425 12.88 -2.68 -7.55
CA VAL A 425 12.99 -2.24 -6.15
C VAL A 425 11.82 -2.80 -5.33
N LEU A 426 10.57 -2.44 -5.66
CA LEU A 426 9.40 -2.84 -4.86
C LEU A 426 9.23 -4.36 -4.76
N PHE A 427 9.42 -5.08 -5.87
CA PHE A 427 9.27 -6.53 -5.88
C PHE A 427 10.38 -7.23 -5.09
N SER A 428 11.63 -6.78 -5.18
CA SER A 428 12.72 -7.38 -4.38
C SER A 428 12.51 -7.18 -2.87
N HIS A 429 11.96 -6.03 -2.46
CA HIS A 429 11.56 -5.76 -1.08
C HIS A 429 10.40 -6.64 -0.65
N PHE A 430 9.39 -6.88 -1.51
CA PHE A 430 8.34 -7.86 -1.25
C PHE A 430 8.90 -9.27 -1.03
N ILE A 431 9.85 -9.71 -1.85
CA ILE A 431 10.48 -11.04 -1.70
C ILE A 431 11.29 -11.13 -0.40
N ALA A 432 12.05 -10.09 -0.07
CA ALA A 432 12.80 -10.02 1.19
C ALA A 432 11.86 -10.07 2.41
N PHE A 433 10.75 -9.33 2.34
CA PHE A 433 9.71 -9.31 3.38
C PHE A 433 9.03 -10.67 3.51
N ALA A 434 8.60 -11.30 2.41
CA ALA A 434 7.98 -12.63 2.42
C ALA A 434 8.91 -13.70 3.03
N ARG A 435 10.20 -13.66 2.69
CA ARG A 435 11.22 -14.57 3.25
C ARG A 435 11.31 -14.45 4.77
N ASP A 436 11.37 -13.23 5.28
CA ASP A 436 11.47 -13.00 6.72
C ASP A 436 10.14 -13.25 7.43
N LYS A 437 9.01 -12.89 6.82
CA LYS A 437 7.67 -13.17 7.35
C LYS A 437 7.39 -14.67 7.43
N PHE A 438 7.87 -15.48 6.49
CA PHE A 438 7.77 -16.94 6.60
C PHE A 438 8.50 -17.50 7.84
N ARG A 439 9.65 -16.89 8.19
CA ARG A 439 10.47 -17.31 9.32
C ARG A 439 9.92 -16.81 10.65
N ARG A 440 9.49 -15.54 10.69
CA ARG A 440 9.07 -14.81 11.91
C ARG A 440 7.70 -14.14 11.70
N PRO A 441 6.64 -14.87 11.32
CA PRO A 441 5.35 -14.24 10.99
C PRO A 441 4.74 -13.50 12.18
N GLU A 442 4.99 -13.97 13.40
CA GLU A 442 4.51 -13.38 14.63
C GLU A 442 5.07 -11.97 14.87
N PHE A 443 6.29 -11.69 14.40
CA PHE A 443 6.89 -10.36 14.49
C PHE A 443 6.15 -9.36 13.59
N PHE A 444 5.79 -9.74 12.37
CA PHE A 444 5.10 -8.85 11.44
C PHE A 444 3.61 -8.70 11.76
N CYS A 445 3.01 -9.70 12.40
CA CYS A 445 1.62 -9.64 12.85
C CYS A 445 1.44 -8.83 14.15
N TRP A 446 2.36 -8.99 15.11
CA TRP A 446 2.28 -8.38 16.44
C TRP A 446 3.61 -7.71 16.84
N PRO A 447 4.13 -6.76 16.04
CA PRO A 447 5.46 -6.19 16.26
C PRO A 447 5.58 -5.52 17.64
N ALA A 448 4.50 -4.94 18.18
CA ALA A 448 4.49 -4.35 19.51
C ALA A 448 4.93 -5.32 20.62
N ALA A 449 4.49 -6.59 20.56
CA ALA A 449 4.86 -7.61 21.56
C ALA A 449 6.35 -7.98 21.52
N TRP A 450 7.01 -7.73 20.39
CA TRP A 450 8.41 -8.08 20.15
C TRP A 450 9.36 -6.89 20.26
N LEU A 451 8.84 -5.68 20.06
CA LEU A 451 9.59 -4.43 20.18
C LEU A 451 9.62 -3.91 21.61
N VAL A 452 8.74 -4.37 22.50
CA VAL A 452 8.72 -3.95 23.91
C VAL A 452 9.33 -5.04 24.80
N GLY A 453 10.31 -4.67 25.62
CA GLY A 453 10.98 -5.56 26.58
C GLY A 453 12.50 -5.38 26.61
N ASN A 454 13.15 -5.74 27.72
CA ASN A 454 14.60 -5.63 27.88
C ASN A 454 15.28 -7.01 28.01
N PRO A 455 16.34 -7.30 27.25
CA PRO A 455 16.72 -6.67 25.98
C PRO A 455 15.97 -7.31 24.81
N VAL A 456 15.47 -6.48 23.89
CA VAL A 456 15.09 -6.91 22.54
C VAL A 456 16.28 -7.65 21.95
N GLY A 457 16.12 -8.96 21.69
CA GLY A 457 17.21 -9.79 21.19
C GLY A 457 17.82 -9.20 19.92
N ALA A 458 19.14 -9.31 19.74
CA ALA A 458 19.86 -8.73 18.60
C ALA A 458 19.23 -9.11 17.24
N ASP A 459 18.67 -10.31 17.15
CA ASP A 459 17.96 -10.80 15.96
C ASP A 459 16.69 -10.00 15.63
N VAL A 460 15.96 -9.53 16.64
CA VAL A 460 14.73 -8.72 16.46
C VAL A 460 15.08 -7.30 16.04
N ALA A 461 16.11 -6.71 16.65
CA ALA A 461 16.61 -5.40 16.24
C ALA A 461 17.12 -5.41 14.79
N ALA A 462 17.89 -6.44 14.42
CA ALA A 462 18.34 -6.62 13.04
C ALA A 462 17.17 -6.80 12.07
N LEU A 463 16.15 -7.59 12.45
CA LEU A 463 14.95 -7.78 11.64
C LEU A 463 14.19 -6.46 11.43
N TRP A 464 13.98 -5.68 12.49
CA TRP A 464 13.35 -4.36 12.43
C TRP A 464 14.08 -3.41 11.48
N LEU A 465 15.41 -3.27 11.65
CA LEU A 465 16.23 -2.36 10.85
C LEU A 465 16.22 -2.69 9.35
N ARG A 466 16.18 -3.99 8.98
CA ARG A 466 16.13 -4.43 7.58
C ARG A 466 14.86 -4.03 6.85
N HIS A 467 13.75 -3.84 7.56
CA HIS A 467 12.43 -3.58 6.97
C HIS A 467 11.98 -2.14 7.16
N LEU A 468 12.88 -1.21 7.48
CA LEU A 468 12.55 0.21 7.50
C LEU A 468 12.26 0.76 6.10
N SER A 469 11.52 1.86 6.04
CA SER A 469 11.25 2.58 4.80
C SER A 469 12.55 2.99 4.09
N LEU A 470 12.54 2.91 2.75
CA LEU A 470 13.68 3.28 1.91
C LEU A 470 13.97 4.78 1.92
N PHE A 471 12.90 5.55 1.93
CA PHE A 471 12.94 7.00 1.77
C PHE A 471 12.21 7.66 2.93
N THR A 472 12.81 8.72 3.45
CA THR A 472 12.30 9.48 4.60
C THR A 472 12.48 10.98 4.34
N ASP A 473 11.68 11.81 4.97
CA ASP A 473 12.02 13.23 5.13
C ASP A 473 13.04 13.42 6.26
N ARG A 474 13.45 14.67 6.47
CA ARG A 474 14.37 15.08 7.53
C ARG A 474 13.76 16.19 8.37
N GLY A 475 14.06 16.21 9.66
CA GLY A 475 13.57 17.27 10.55
C GLY A 475 14.24 18.63 10.31
N ASP A 476 15.48 18.65 9.80
CA ASP A 476 16.26 19.87 9.61
C ASP A 476 16.08 20.51 8.22
N LYS A 477 15.59 19.74 7.24
CA LYS A 477 15.54 20.15 5.82
C LYS A 477 14.30 19.62 5.12
N PRO A 478 13.62 20.44 4.29
CA PRO A 478 12.51 19.98 3.47
C PRO A 478 13.02 19.04 2.37
N GLY A 479 12.17 18.12 1.91
CA GLY A 479 12.47 17.20 0.81
C GLY A 479 12.39 15.73 1.21
N VAL A 480 12.80 14.85 0.29
CA VAL A 480 12.91 13.41 0.52
C VAL A 480 14.36 13.00 0.40
N TYR A 481 14.79 12.09 1.27
CA TYR A 481 16.16 11.61 1.34
C TYR A 481 16.17 10.08 1.39
N PRO A 482 17.18 9.44 0.77
CA PRO A 482 17.40 8.02 0.99
C PRO A 482 17.84 7.78 2.43
N ARG A 483 17.36 6.69 3.03
CA ARG A 483 17.87 6.20 4.30
C ARG A 483 19.32 5.72 4.11
N ILE A 484 20.17 6.00 5.09
CA ILE A 484 21.54 5.49 5.12
C ILE A 484 21.51 4.04 5.59
N TRP A 485 22.14 3.16 4.82
CA TRP A 485 22.27 1.74 5.13
C TRP A 485 23.75 1.45 5.41
N PRO A 486 24.11 0.99 6.63
CA PRO A 486 25.52 0.76 6.99
C PRO A 486 26.24 -0.27 6.12
N ASP A 487 25.48 -1.16 5.49
CA ASP A 487 25.94 -2.32 4.72
C ASP A 487 25.82 -2.13 3.20
N ARG A 488 25.47 -0.93 2.72
CA ARG A 488 25.31 -0.62 1.28
C ARG A 488 26.20 0.53 0.85
N ASP A 489 26.59 0.53 -0.42
CA ASP A 489 27.35 1.63 -1.01
C ASP A 489 26.49 2.92 -1.06
N PRO A 490 26.92 4.02 -0.42
CA PRO A 490 26.21 5.30 -0.50
C PRO A 490 25.97 5.80 -1.93
N ALA A 491 26.87 5.50 -2.88
CA ALA A 491 26.71 5.91 -4.27
C ALA A 491 25.54 5.16 -4.94
N ALA A 492 25.48 3.84 -4.77
CA ALA A 492 24.39 3.02 -5.29
C ALA A 492 23.03 3.39 -4.68
N VAL A 493 23.02 3.73 -3.39
CA VAL A 493 21.83 4.26 -2.69
C VAL A 493 21.34 5.55 -3.31
N GLN A 494 22.24 6.49 -3.59
CA GLN A 494 21.89 7.77 -4.20
C GLN A 494 21.41 7.61 -5.65
N GLU A 495 22.08 6.78 -6.46
CA GLU A 495 21.69 6.52 -7.86
C GLU A 495 20.31 5.87 -7.96
N THR A 496 20.04 4.87 -7.11
CA THR A 496 18.72 4.22 -7.04
C THR A 496 17.65 5.23 -6.61
N PHE A 497 17.93 6.08 -5.63
CA PHE A 497 17.02 7.14 -5.20
C PHE A 497 16.68 8.09 -6.35
N GLU A 498 17.67 8.63 -7.04
CA GLU A 498 17.48 9.59 -8.13
C GLU A 498 16.68 8.98 -9.29
N THR A 499 17.04 7.76 -9.70
CA THR A 499 16.35 7.05 -10.80
C THR A 499 14.91 6.68 -10.43
N PHE A 500 14.69 6.29 -9.17
CA PHE A 500 13.35 5.98 -8.66
C PHE A 500 12.44 7.23 -8.72
N TYR A 501 12.92 8.38 -8.24
CA TYR A 501 12.12 9.61 -8.23
C TYR A 501 11.96 10.28 -9.59
N GLN A 502 12.92 10.12 -10.50
CA GLN A 502 12.72 10.45 -11.92
C GLN A 502 11.55 9.65 -12.50
N SER A 503 11.49 8.35 -12.19
CA SER A 503 10.39 7.49 -12.64
C SER A 503 9.05 7.92 -12.02
N MET A 504 9.02 8.29 -10.73
CA MET A 504 7.79 8.80 -10.09
C MET A 504 7.25 10.07 -10.77
N ALA A 505 8.14 10.99 -11.18
CA ALA A 505 7.75 12.17 -11.93
C ALA A 505 7.16 11.81 -13.30
N LEU A 506 7.79 10.89 -14.03
CA LEU A 506 7.28 10.38 -15.30
C LEU A 506 5.88 9.77 -15.16
N TYR A 507 5.66 8.93 -14.13
CA TYR A 507 4.35 8.31 -13.89
C TYR A 507 3.29 9.36 -13.58
N ASN A 508 3.66 10.41 -12.84
CA ASN A 508 2.75 11.49 -12.52
C ASN A 508 2.33 12.25 -13.77
N LEU A 509 3.30 12.65 -14.60
CA LEU A 509 3.03 13.35 -15.86
C LEU A 509 2.24 12.48 -16.84
N THR A 510 2.54 11.18 -16.93
CA THR A 510 1.79 10.27 -17.80
C THR A 510 0.33 10.18 -17.37
N ARG A 511 0.06 10.03 -16.07
CA ARG A 511 -1.31 10.04 -15.53
C ARG A 511 -2.01 11.37 -15.83
N GLN A 512 -1.32 12.51 -15.68
CA GLN A 512 -1.85 13.82 -16.06
C GLN A 512 -2.19 13.94 -17.54
N TRP A 513 -1.33 13.41 -18.41
CA TRP A 513 -1.57 13.40 -19.84
C TRP A 513 -2.84 12.59 -20.17
N ILE A 514 -2.99 11.40 -19.57
CA ILE A 514 -4.13 10.53 -19.88
C ILE A 514 -5.44 11.11 -19.34
N LEU A 515 -5.48 11.51 -18.06
CA LEU A 515 -6.73 11.70 -17.32
C LEU A 515 -7.11 13.15 -17.01
N PHE A 516 -6.16 14.09 -16.92
CA PHE A 516 -6.44 15.42 -16.38
C PHE A 516 -6.40 16.50 -17.44
N ASP A 517 -7.43 17.33 -17.48
CA ASP A 517 -7.50 18.53 -18.32
C ASP A 517 -6.51 19.61 -17.83
N GLY A 518 -6.35 20.66 -18.64
CA GLY A 518 -5.43 21.76 -18.37
C GLY A 518 -3.95 21.44 -18.62
N PRO A 519 -3.03 22.36 -18.29
CA PRO A 519 -1.59 22.17 -18.47
C PRO A 519 -1.02 21.11 -17.52
N PHE A 520 0.19 20.63 -17.82
CA PHE A 520 0.96 19.81 -16.87
C PHE A 520 1.29 20.62 -15.61
N LYS A 521 1.14 20.00 -14.45
CA LYS A 521 1.51 20.54 -13.14
C LYS A 521 2.77 19.83 -12.65
N CYS A 522 3.91 20.50 -12.70
CA CYS A 522 5.19 19.98 -12.21
C CYS A 522 5.44 20.43 -10.77
N ASN A 523 4.54 20.09 -9.84
CA ASN A 523 4.73 20.39 -8.42
C ASN A 523 5.56 19.28 -7.74
N PHE A 524 6.88 19.51 -7.66
CA PHE A 524 7.84 18.60 -7.02
C PHE A 524 8.51 19.22 -5.79
N GLU A 525 7.88 20.22 -5.17
CA GLU A 525 8.38 20.89 -3.96
C GLU A 525 8.66 19.88 -2.83
N TRP A 526 7.87 18.81 -2.80
CA TRP A 526 7.98 17.74 -1.82
C TRP A 526 9.28 16.94 -1.92
N LEU A 527 10.00 16.95 -3.05
CA LEU A 527 11.22 16.18 -3.31
C LEU A 527 12.50 16.96 -3.01
N ALA A 528 12.48 18.28 -3.17
CA ALA A 528 13.69 19.10 -3.21
C ALA A 528 13.89 19.95 -1.94
N GLU A 529 15.14 19.98 -1.45
CA GLU A 529 15.54 20.91 -0.37
C GLU A 529 15.47 22.37 -0.80
N LYS A 530 15.80 22.65 -2.07
CA LYS A 530 15.70 23.96 -2.70
C LYS A 530 14.82 23.83 -3.92
N TYR A 531 13.61 24.36 -3.82
CA TYR A 531 12.65 24.28 -4.92
C TYR A 531 12.69 25.53 -5.79
N SER A 532 12.76 25.31 -7.11
CA SER A 532 12.52 26.31 -8.13
C SER A 532 11.54 25.72 -9.13
N GLN A 533 10.41 26.41 -9.37
CA GLN A 533 9.42 25.94 -10.33
C GLN A 533 10.02 25.80 -11.73
N GLU A 534 10.88 26.74 -12.15
CA GLU A 534 11.54 26.68 -13.46
C GLU A 534 12.46 25.47 -13.59
N GLN A 535 13.21 25.13 -12.53
CA GLN A 535 14.06 23.94 -12.52
C GLN A 535 13.22 22.66 -12.53
N ALA A 536 12.13 22.64 -11.76
CA ALA A 536 11.21 21.51 -11.72
C ALA A 536 10.55 21.28 -13.08
N ASP A 537 10.08 22.34 -13.75
CA ASP A 537 9.50 22.28 -15.09
C ASP A 537 10.52 21.76 -16.11
N SER A 538 11.75 22.30 -16.09
CA SER A 538 12.81 21.89 -17.02
C SER A 538 13.23 20.43 -16.81
N TRP A 539 13.42 20.01 -15.55
CA TRP A 539 13.76 18.63 -15.22
C TRP A 539 12.64 17.65 -15.61
N ALA A 540 11.41 17.95 -15.23
CA ALA A 540 10.25 17.12 -15.50
C ALA A 540 9.99 16.98 -17.01
N SER A 541 10.15 18.08 -17.77
CA SER A 541 10.06 18.05 -19.22
C SER A 541 11.16 17.18 -19.85
N SER A 542 12.41 17.32 -19.38
CA SER A 542 13.53 16.49 -19.85
C SER A 542 13.28 14.99 -19.65
N VAL A 543 12.79 14.61 -18.46
CA VAL A 543 12.42 13.22 -18.14
C VAL A 543 11.31 12.72 -19.07
N PHE A 544 10.25 13.51 -19.27
CA PHE A 544 9.16 13.14 -20.16
C PHE A 544 9.63 12.96 -21.61
N LYS A 545 10.46 13.90 -22.08
CA LYS A 545 11.01 13.90 -23.44
C LYS A 545 11.95 12.73 -23.70
N GLN A 546 12.72 12.28 -22.70
CA GLN A 546 13.57 11.10 -22.83
C GLN A 546 12.76 9.84 -23.17
N VAL A 547 11.52 9.75 -22.68
CA VAL A 547 10.67 8.56 -22.85
C VAL A 547 9.77 8.67 -24.07
N PHE A 548 9.17 9.84 -24.29
CA PHE A 548 8.14 10.06 -25.32
C PHE A 548 8.62 10.85 -26.54
N GLY A 549 9.83 11.44 -26.49
CA GLY A 549 10.41 12.20 -27.59
C GLY A 549 9.82 13.59 -27.81
N VAL A 550 8.88 14.03 -26.97
CA VAL A 550 8.19 15.33 -27.07
C VAL A 550 8.31 16.11 -25.76
N ASP A 551 8.29 17.44 -25.83
CA ASP A 551 8.31 18.31 -24.65
C ASP A 551 6.90 18.43 -24.06
N ILE A 552 6.79 18.57 -22.74
CA ILE A 552 5.47 18.79 -22.10
C ILE A 552 4.84 20.10 -22.57
N THR A 553 5.63 21.08 -23.03
CA THR A 553 5.13 22.33 -23.58
C THR A 553 4.57 22.21 -25.00
N ASP A 554 4.83 21.10 -25.69
CA ASP A 554 4.34 20.87 -27.06
C ASP A 554 2.85 20.47 -27.07
N PHE A 555 2.28 20.13 -25.91
CA PHE A 555 0.90 19.63 -25.81
C PHE A 555 -0.16 20.71 -25.95
N SER A 556 -1.12 20.47 -26.86
CA SER A 556 -2.38 21.21 -26.88
C SER A 556 -3.25 20.75 -25.71
N CYS A 557 -3.52 21.64 -24.76
CA CYS A 557 -4.27 21.32 -23.53
C CYS A 557 -5.74 21.77 -23.61
N TYR A 558 -6.65 20.90 -23.15
CA TYR A 558 -8.11 21.10 -23.10
C TYR A 558 -8.61 21.74 -21.80
#